data_AF-A0A0G0PSF2-F1
#
_entry.id   AF-A0A0G0PSF2-F1
#
_cell.length_a   1.000
_cell.length_b   1.000
_cell.length_c   1.000
_cell.angle_alpha   90.00
_cell.angle_beta   90.00
_cell.angle_gamma   90.00
#
_symmetry.space_group_name_H-M   'P 1'
#
loop_
_entity.id
_entity.type
_entity.pdbx_description
1 polymer ?
#
loop_
_entity_poly.entity_id
_entity_poly.type
_entity_poly.pdbx_seq_one_letter_code
_entity_poly.pdbx_strand_id
1 'polypeptide(L)'
;MFFYFFIKRSDIPIVLHYNVDWGVDYFGEVKNIFILPLAGLIIFLLNSVLALRLWLKAKSMAYFLAAISLISEIFLWLAGIALYIINS
;
A
#
# COMPACT_ATOMS: atom_id res chain seq x y z
N MET A 1 3.69 -4.49 -9.03
CA MET A 1 3.21 -5.61 -9.87
C MET A 1 3.83 -6.98 -9.50
N PHE A 2 4.96 -7.05 -8.79
CA PHE A 2 5.64 -8.32 -8.48
C PHE A 2 5.10 -9.12 -7.26
N PHE A 3 4.25 -8.53 -6.41
CA PHE A 3 3.75 -9.19 -5.18
C PHE A 3 2.57 -10.15 -5.39
N TYR A 4 1.96 -10.19 -6.58
CA TYR A 4 0.78 -11.02 -6.82
C TYR A 4 1.10 -12.54 -6.80
N PHE A 5 2.34 -12.92 -7.11
CA PHE A 5 2.70 -14.32 -7.30
C PHE A 5 3.07 -15.09 -6.02
N PHE A 6 3.29 -14.43 -4.89
CA PHE A 6 3.68 -15.11 -3.65
C PHE A 6 2.51 -15.50 -2.74
N ILE A 7 1.28 -15.08 -3.07
CA ILE A 7 0.10 -15.44 -2.28
C ILE A 7 -0.45 -16.75 -2.82
N LYS A 8 -0.06 -17.86 -2.17
CA LYS A 8 -0.66 -19.18 -2.41
C LYS A 8 -2.13 -19.10 -2.00
N ARG A 9 -3.04 -19.11 -2.98
CA ARG A 9 -4.49 -19.08 -2.77
C ARG A 9 -4.89 -20.40 -2.07
N SER A 10 -5.02 -20.35 -0.75
CA SER A 10 -5.54 -21.45 0.07
C SER A 10 -6.98 -21.09 0.41
N ASP A 11 -7.93 -21.98 0.10
CA ASP A 11 -9.36 -21.83 0.43
C ASP A 11 -9.65 -22.03 1.93
N ILE A 12 -8.60 -22.12 2.74
CA ILE A 12 -8.66 -22.25 4.20
C ILE A 12 -8.37 -20.86 4.78
N PRO A 13 -9.26 -20.29 5.61
CA PRO A 13 -8.98 -19.03 6.29
C PRO A 13 -7.70 -19.19 7.10
N ILE A 14 -6.75 -18.26 6.95
CA ILE A 14 -5.49 -18.26 7.68
C ILE A 14 -5.84 -18.02 9.15
N VAL A 15 -5.82 -19.08 9.96
CA VAL A 15 -6.03 -19.00 11.40
C VAL A 15 -4.77 -18.42 12.02
N LEU A 16 -4.86 -17.17 12.47
CA LEU A 16 -3.71 -16.40 12.90
C LEU A 16 -3.52 -16.42 14.43
N HIS A 17 -4.59 -16.29 15.23
CA HIS A 17 -4.59 -16.51 16.68
C HIS A 17 -6.01 -16.83 17.15
N TYR A 18 -6.18 -17.83 18.04
CA TYR A 18 -7.45 -18.12 18.72
C TYR A 18 -7.48 -17.39 20.06
N ASN A 19 -8.23 -16.28 20.16
CA ASN A 19 -8.47 -15.59 21.41
C ASN A 19 -9.82 -16.05 22.00
N VAL A 20 -9.78 -16.73 23.14
CA VAL A 20 -10.94 -17.39 23.78
C VAL A 20 -12.04 -16.39 24.15
N ASP A 21 -11.68 -15.14 24.45
CA ASP A 21 -12.63 -14.16 24.96
C ASP A 21 -13.37 -13.36 23.88
N TRP A 22 -12.77 -13.17 22.68
CA TRP A 22 -13.30 -12.26 21.64
C TRP A 22 -13.57 -12.89 20.26
N GLY A 23 -13.29 -14.18 20.06
CA GLY A 23 -13.48 -14.84 18.76
C GLY A 23 -12.43 -14.44 17.72
N VAL A 24 -12.64 -14.81 16.44
CA VAL A 24 -11.73 -14.47 15.34
C VAL A 24 -11.83 -12.97 15.08
N ASP A 25 -10.79 -12.23 15.48
CA ASP A 25 -10.68 -10.81 15.19
C ASP A 25 -10.26 -10.65 13.72
N TYR A 26 -11.24 -10.71 12.82
CA TYR A 26 -11.02 -10.43 11.41
C TYR A 26 -10.70 -8.93 11.29
N PHE A 27 -9.42 -8.57 11.14
CA PHE A 27 -9.03 -7.24 10.66
C PHE A 27 -9.45 -7.08 9.19
N GLY A 28 -10.76 -7.02 8.96
CA GLY A 28 -11.40 -6.78 7.66
C GLY A 28 -11.33 -7.92 6.66
N GLU A 29 -12.22 -7.90 5.66
CA GLU A 29 -12.16 -8.81 4.51
C GLU A 29 -10.75 -8.77 3.89
N VAL A 30 -10.25 -9.90 3.35
CA VAL A 30 -8.94 -10.02 2.65
C VAL A 30 -8.69 -8.91 1.61
N LYS A 31 -9.76 -8.30 1.10
CA LYS A 31 -9.75 -7.13 0.20
C LYS A 31 -9.07 -5.90 0.83
N ASN A 32 -9.11 -5.74 2.15
CA ASN A 32 -8.59 -4.58 2.85
C ASN A 32 -7.06 -4.49 2.81
N ILE A 33 -6.36 -5.62 2.59
CA ILE A 33 -4.91 -5.65 2.39
C ILE A 33 -4.51 -4.88 1.12
N PHE A 34 -5.40 -4.78 0.13
CA PHE A 34 -5.13 -4.05 -1.13
C PHE A 34 -5.37 -2.54 -1.03
N ILE A 35 -5.91 -2.04 0.09
CA ILE A 35 -6.20 -0.60 0.24
C ILE A 35 -4.91 0.22 0.21
N LEU A 36 -3.86 -0.20 0.94
CA LEU A 36 -2.58 0.51 0.98
C LEU A 36 -1.88 0.52 -0.40
N PRO A 37 -1.71 -0.63 -1.09
CA PRO A 37 -1.16 -0.66 -2.44
C PRO A 37 -1.96 0.17 -3.45
N LEU A 38 -3.29 0.16 -3.37
CA LEU A 38 -4.15 0.94 -4.26
C LEU A 38 -4.00 2.45 -4.00
N ALA A 39 -3.94 2.87 -2.73
CA ALA A 39 -3.72 4.25 -2.37
C ALA A 39 -2.35 4.76 -2.88
N GLY A 40 -1.29 3.97 -2.72
CA GLY A 40 0.03 4.30 -3.26
C GLY A 40 0.01 4.46 -4.78
N LEU A 41 -0.58 3.47 -5.48
CA LEU A 41 -0.72 3.53 -6.93
C LEU A 41 -1.46 4.78 -7.42
N ILE A 42 -2.53 5.19 -6.73
CA ILE A 42 -3.27 6.42 -7.05
C ILE A 42 -2.39 7.66 -6.85
N ILE A 43 -1.72 7.77 -5.69
CA ILE A 43 -0.83 8.91 -5.38
C ILE A 43 0.29 9.01 -6.42
N PHE A 44 0.94 7.89 -6.72
CA PHE A 44 2.02 7.81 -7.69
C PHE A 44 1.57 8.22 -9.10
N LEU A 45 0.44 7.71 -9.58
CA LEU A 45 -0.08 8.07 -10.90
C LEU A 45 -0.44 9.55 -10.99
N LEU A 46 -1.16 10.08 -10.00
CA LEU A 46 -1.58 11.49 -10.00
C LEU A 46 -0.37 12.42 -9.98
N ASN A 47 0.58 12.20 -9.07
CA ASN A 47 1.77 13.02 -8.96
C ASN A 47 2.67 12.91 -10.20
N SER A 48 2.81 11.71 -10.78
CA SER A 48 3.60 11.50 -11.99
C SER A 48 2.98 12.19 -13.20
N VAL A 49 1.66 12.10 -13.40
CA VAL A 49 0.96 12.80 -14.50
C VAL A 49 1.10 14.31 -14.36
N LEU A 50 0.95 14.84 -13.14
CA LEU A 50 1.14 16.27 -12.88
C LEU A 50 2.60 16.71 -13.10
N ALA A 51 3.57 15.93 -12.60
CA ALA A 51 4.99 16.21 -12.77
C ALA A 51 5.39 16.21 -14.26
N LEU A 52 4.90 15.26 -15.06
CA LEU A 52 5.15 15.20 -16.50
C LEU A 52 4.56 16.41 -17.24
N ARG A 53 3.32 16.82 -16.88
CA ARG A 53 2.70 18.03 -17.47
C ARG A 53 3.45 19.31 -17.09
N LEU A 54 4.01 19.37 -15.90
CA LEU A 54 4.74 20.53 -15.38
C LEU A 54 6.23 20.53 -15.74
N TRP A 55 6.79 19.41 -16.23
CA TRP A 55 8.22 19.28 -16.51
C TRP A 55 8.78 20.38 -17.41
N LEU A 56 8.05 20.74 -18.47
CA LEU A 56 8.47 21.76 -19.42
C LEU A 56 8.16 23.19 -18.96
N LYS A 57 7.21 23.37 -18.03
CA LYS A 57 6.73 24.69 -17.59
C LYS A 57 7.36 25.15 -16.27
N ALA A 58 7.56 24.21 -15.35
CA ALA A 58 8.00 24.46 -13.97
C ALA A 58 8.75 23.23 -13.43
N LYS A 59 10.03 23.09 -13.83
CA LYS A 59 10.89 21.96 -13.42
C LYS A 59 10.96 21.78 -11.90
N SER A 60 11.09 22.87 -11.15
CA SER A 60 11.12 22.84 -9.67
C SER A 60 9.88 22.17 -9.08
N MET A 61 8.70 22.51 -9.61
CA MET A 61 7.42 21.95 -9.19
C MET A 61 7.29 20.47 -9.59
N ALA A 62 7.79 20.09 -10.77
CA ALA A 62 7.85 18.70 -11.19
C ALA A 62 8.77 17.85 -10.29
N TYR A 63 9.95 18.37 -9.91
CA TYR A 63 10.84 17.71 -8.95
C TYR A 63 10.20 17.58 -7.57
N PHE A 64 9.51 18.62 -7.10
CA PHE A 64 8.80 18.59 -5.82
C PHE A 64 7.70 17.52 -5.79
N LEU A 65 6.89 17.42 -6.85
CA LEU A 65 5.87 16.39 -6.98
C LEU A 65 6.46 14.98 -7.02
N ALA A 66 7.57 14.79 -7.74
CA ALA A 66 8.27 13.52 -7.78
C ALA A 66 8.85 13.13 -6.41
N ALA A 67 9.44 14.09 -5.69
CA ALA A 67 9.99 13.86 -4.36
C ALA A 67 8.90 13.49 -3.34
N ILE A 68 7.78 14.22 -3.33
CA ILE A 68 6.63 13.88 -2.47
C ILE A 68 6.08 12.51 -2.82
N SER A 69 5.95 12.18 -4.11
CA SER A 69 5.49 10.85 -4.50
C SER A 69 6.38 9.75 -3.94
N LEU A 70 7.71 9.93 -4.00
CA LEU A 70 8.66 8.96 -3.44
C LEU A 70 8.54 8.85 -1.92
N ILE A 71 8.42 9.97 -1.22
CA ILE A 71 8.24 10.00 0.24
C ILE A 71 6.93 9.28 0.62
N SER A 72 5.82 9.58 -0.06
CA SER A 72 4.54 8.93 0.19
C SER A 72 4.61 7.42 0.02
N GLU A 73 5.27 6.93 -1.03
CA GLU A 73 5.48 5.49 -1.23
C GLU A 73 6.25 4.88 -0.05
N ILE A 74 7.35 5.51 0.40
CA ILE A 74 8.13 5.01 1.54
C ILE A 74 7.26 4.88 2.80
N PHE A 75 6.43 5.88 3.11
CA PHE A 75 5.52 5.80 4.26
C PHE A 75 4.47 4.69 4.11
N LEU A 76 3.94 4.49 2.91
CA LEU A 76 2.97 3.41 2.65
C LEU A 76 3.63 2.03 2.75
N TRP A 77 4.88 1.90 2.32
CA TRP A 77 5.67 0.69 2.52
C TRP A 77 5.90 0.39 4.00
N LEU A 78 6.30 1.39 4.78
CA LEU A 78 6.47 1.26 6.22
C LEU A 78 5.14 0.87 6.91
N ALA A 79 4.03 1.48 6.50
CA ALA A 79 2.71 1.12 7.00
C ALA A 79 2.33 -0.33 6.65
N GLY A 80 2.63 -0.78 5.42
CA GLY A 80 2.41 -2.16 5.00
C GLY A 80 3.23 -3.17 5.79
N ILE A 81 4.51 -2.87 6.04
CA ILE A 81 5.38 -3.71 6.88
C ILE A 81 4.87 -3.74 8.33
N ALA A 82 4.48 -2.60 8.89
CA ALA A 82 3.94 -2.53 10.24
C ALA A 82 2.65 -3.36 10.38
N LEU A 83 1.74 -3.26 9.40
CA LEU A 83 0.52 -4.07 9.36
C LEU A 83 0.85 -5.57 9.28
N TYR A 84 1.82 -5.95 8.45
CA TYR A 84 2.28 -7.34 8.38
C TYR A 84 2.81 -7.81 9.74
N ILE A 85 3.71 -7.05 10.38
CA ILE A 85 4.30 -7.42 11.68
C ILE A 85 3.24 -7.54 12.79
N ILE A 86 2.27 -6.63 12.85
CA ILE A 86 1.18 -6.67 13.85
C ILE A 86 0.28 -7.89 13.63
N ASN A 87 0.11 -8.28 12.37
CA ASN A 87 -0.72 -9.41 11.95
C ASN A 87 0.12 -10.66 11.64
N SER A 88 1.31 -10.80 12.22
CA SER A 88 2.16 -11.99 12.18
C SER A 88 2.28 -12.58 13.56
#